data_AF-A0KWR6-F1
#
_entry.id   AF-A0KWR6-F1
#
_cell.length_a   1.000
_cell.length_b   1.000
_cell.length_c   1.000
_cell.angle_alpha   90.00
_cell.angle_beta   90.00
_cell.angle_gamma   90.00
#
_symmetry.space_group_name_H-M   'P 1'
#
loop_
_entity.id
_entity.type
_entity.pdbx_description
1 polymer ?
#
loop_
_entity_poly.entity_id
_entity_poly.type
_entity_poly.pdbx_seq_one_letter_code
_entity_poly.pdbx_strand_id
1 'polypeptide(L)'
;MQAIIFANRHGHELTPLDKQYCPALLPMGNRALIEYTLEDVANAGIVEVKLIISSHAKELEAHLGDGSRWGLKIDYFLSREQESVNCVMSRLKLDFEQDYLVVRGDMLRSPCIKRFIDYSLKRPLHLVLPIMADCNPGMLLLPSACNHLYLLDWPLERDPTVTNAMMEPLPGQCAMLDSFESYLNANLAIGDGSFTGLSPSGRPTPSGRHAKFFHLGAKAQTGKLDQHAAWGAIGEQTWIAPDVDMHDQLIIGDQCVIEKNCRLSNSVILTNSFVGEGLNVDNCIISKNLLINVGFNTAIEVDDPRLIASTEQNLHAHVPCSSRLMALILLGLTLPFWPLLWLWSLCHSSTLGQSRPAVSIAYQPIKLLRVNLPPSGMGLSLLPQLYQVCLGRLFLLGSQSPEMHSASELSEATPLYGVYGPLQLLGAELPEEEQGLIEQEFLSKPKASQCYQVIKLCFQLVSKSVASTRSATPKQPSTNQLSASQPDIANEWGNGQ
;
A
#
# COMPACT_ATOMS: atom_id res chain seq x y z
N MET A 1 14.66 -31.65 19.92
CA MET A 1 15.32 -30.34 19.68
C MET A 1 14.28 -29.38 19.14
N GLN A 2 14.22 -28.18 19.71
CA GLN A 2 13.29 -27.11 19.34
C GLN A 2 14.10 -25.84 19.00
N ALA A 3 13.61 -25.03 18.06
CA ALA A 3 14.17 -23.70 17.79
C ALA A 3 13.35 -22.62 18.49
N ILE A 4 14.03 -21.65 19.11
CA ILE A 4 13.45 -20.44 19.68
C ILE A 4 13.96 -19.27 18.85
N ILE A 5 13.06 -18.68 18.05
CA ILE A 5 13.41 -17.62 17.10
C ILE A 5 12.96 -16.28 17.68
N PHE A 6 13.87 -15.32 17.78
CA PHE A 6 13.58 -13.96 18.23
C PHE A 6 13.28 -13.06 17.03
N ALA A 7 12.05 -12.54 16.99
CA ALA A 7 11.55 -11.59 16.01
C ALA A 7 10.88 -10.39 16.71
N ASN A 8 11.45 -9.96 17.83
CA ASN A 8 10.90 -8.93 18.71
C ASN A 8 11.65 -7.58 18.65
N ARG A 9 12.60 -7.40 17.71
CA ARG A 9 13.34 -6.15 17.49
C ARG A 9 12.43 -5.03 17.02
N HIS A 10 12.65 -3.84 17.58
CA HIS A 10 11.87 -2.65 17.26
C HIS A 10 12.23 -2.08 15.88
N GLY A 11 13.52 -1.94 15.56
CA GLY A 11 13.98 -1.49 14.24
C GLY A 11 14.12 0.02 14.08
N HIS A 12 14.13 0.80 15.17
CA HIS A 12 14.24 2.27 15.16
C HIS A 12 15.41 2.83 14.33
N GLU A 13 16.50 2.07 14.22
CA GLU A 13 17.64 2.37 13.37
C GLU A 13 17.32 2.50 11.88
N LEU A 14 16.17 1.96 11.44
CA LEU A 14 15.64 2.09 10.08
C LEU A 14 14.55 3.17 9.99
N THR A 15 14.41 4.08 10.97
CA THR A 15 13.41 5.16 10.90
C THR A 15 13.61 6.02 9.65
N PRO A 16 12.58 6.26 8.81
CA PRO A 16 11.14 6.01 9.05
C PRO A 16 10.56 4.73 8.42
N LEU A 17 11.39 3.84 7.87
CA LEU A 17 10.96 2.57 7.25
C LEU A 17 10.37 1.59 8.28
N ASP A 18 10.82 1.66 9.53
CA ASP A 18 10.33 0.88 10.67
C ASP A 18 8.83 1.04 10.95
N LYS A 19 8.24 2.18 10.56
CA LYS A 19 6.79 2.42 10.63
C LYS A 19 5.98 1.59 9.64
N GLN A 20 6.61 1.12 8.56
CA GLN A 20 5.95 0.37 7.50
C GLN A 20 6.24 -1.13 7.59
N TYR A 21 7.41 -1.52 8.11
CA TYR A 21 7.82 -2.92 8.19
C TYR A 21 8.41 -3.26 9.55
N CYS A 22 7.98 -4.39 10.10
CA CYS A 22 8.71 -5.07 11.15
C CYS A 22 10.06 -5.58 10.60
N PRO A 23 11.18 -5.47 11.35
CA PRO A 23 12.48 -5.98 10.92
C PRO A 23 12.49 -7.43 10.44
N ALA A 24 11.72 -8.31 11.08
CA ALA A 24 11.59 -9.71 10.68
C ALA A 24 10.81 -9.92 9.36
N LEU A 25 9.97 -8.96 8.98
CA LEU A 25 9.17 -8.97 7.75
C LEU A 25 9.73 -8.06 6.66
N LEU A 26 10.92 -7.48 6.85
CA LEU A 26 11.56 -6.66 5.82
C LEU A 26 11.69 -7.46 4.50
N PRO A 27 11.26 -6.89 3.37
CA PRO A 27 11.40 -7.55 2.07
C PRO A 27 12.87 -7.65 1.66
N MET A 28 13.32 -8.87 1.43
CA MET A 28 14.66 -9.21 1.00
C MET A 28 14.55 -10.06 -0.26
N GLY A 29 14.92 -9.53 -1.43
CA GLY A 29 14.76 -10.26 -2.70
C GLY A 29 13.33 -10.77 -2.95
N ASN A 30 12.33 -9.93 -2.63
CA ASN A 30 10.89 -10.19 -2.74
C ASN A 30 10.38 -11.34 -1.84
N ARG A 31 11.04 -11.57 -0.71
CA ARG A 31 10.62 -12.51 0.33
C ARG A 31 10.79 -11.86 1.71
N ALA A 32 9.95 -12.22 2.68
CA ALA A 32 10.14 -11.71 4.04
C ALA A 32 11.41 -12.30 4.67
N LEU A 33 12.20 -11.45 5.35
CA LEU A 33 13.49 -11.83 5.93
C LEU A 33 13.46 -13.10 6.80
N ILE A 34 12.46 -13.21 7.68
CA ILE A 34 12.32 -14.34 8.59
C ILE A 34 12.14 -15.69 7.88
N GLU A 35 11.61 -15.70 6.65
CA GLU A 35 11.43 -16.94 5.90
C GLU A 35 12.75 -17.65 5.64
N TYR A 36 13.82 -16.91 5.37
CA TYR A 36 15.15 -17.47 5.17
C TYR A 36 15.66 -18.18 6.44
N THR A 37 15.37 -17.63 7.62
CA THR A 37 15.72 -18.29 8.89
C THR A 37 14.86 -19.53 9.12
N LEU A 38 13.55 -19.48 8.82
CA LEU A 38 12.68 -20.66 8.94
C LEU A 38 13.10 -21.78 7.99
N GLU A 39 13.46 -21.46 6.76
CA GLU A 39 13.98 -22.43 5.79
C GLU A 39 15.28 -23.09 6.27
N ASP A 40 16.23 -22.32 6.81
CA ASP A 40 17.48 -22.89 7.33
C ASP A 40 17.23 -23.76 8.59
N VAL A 41 16.29 -23.37 9.45
CA VAL A 41 15.84 -24.18 10.60
C VAL A 41 15.21 -25.50 10.14
N ALA A 42 14.32 -25.46 9.14
CA ALA A 42 13.70 -26.65 8.55
C ALA A 42 14.76 -27.56 7.89
N ASN A 43 15.69 -26.98 7.13
CA ASN A 43 16.80 -27.71 6.48
C ASN A 43 17.77 -28.34 7.50
N ALA A 44 17.89 -27.76 8.69
CA ALA A 44 18.62 -28.36 9.79
C ALA A 44 17.92 -29.58 10.39
N GLY A 45 16.64 -29.81 10.09
CA GLY A 45 15.84 -30.93 10.57
C GLY A 45 15.05 -30.63 11.85
N ILE A 46 14.93 -29.36 12.22
CA ILE A 46 14.11 -28.93 13.36
C ILE A 46 12.67 -28.78 12.89
N VAL A 47 11.72 -29.33 13.64
CA VAL A 47 10.28 -29.28 13.32
C VAL A 47 9.53 -28.31 14.23
N GLU A 48 9.87 -28.27 15.51
CA GLU A 48 9.20 -27.41 16.49
C GLU A 48 9.90 -26.06 16.61
N VAL A 49 9.13 -24.99 16.43
CA VAL A 49 9.61 -23.62 16.50
C VAL A 49 8.76 -22.84 17.49
N LYS A 50 9.41 -22.14 18.41
CA LYS A 50 8.77 -21.11 19.23
C LYS A 50 9.20 -19.74 18.75
N LEU A 51 8.27 -18.96 18.21
CA LEU A 51 8.57 -17.65 17.65
C LEU A 51 8.22 -16.54 18.66
N ILE A 52 9.22 -15.78 19.08
CA ILE A 52 9.09 -14.66 20.00
C ILE A 52 8.77 -13.40 19.20
N ILE A 53 7.57 -12.88 19.39
CA ILE A 53 7.01 -11.74 18.64
C ILE A 53 6.61 -10.60 19.59
N SER A 54 6.52 -9.38 19.08
CA SER A 54 6.15 -8.19 19.88
C SER A 54 4.99 -7.41 19.24
N SER A 55 5.17 -6.14 18.89
CA SER A 55 4.12 -5.23 18.41
C SER A 55 3.46 -5.65 17.10
N HIS A 56 4.23 -6.20 16.18
CA HIS A 56 3.76 -6.63 14.86
C HIS A 56 3.28 -8.10 14.83
N ALA A 57 2.81 -8.60 15.98
CA ALA A 57 2.39 -10.00 16.13
C ALA A 57 1.36 -10.45 15.09
N LYS A 58 0.34 -9.63 14.82
CA LYS A 58 -0.73 -9.95 13.87
C LYS A 58 -0.21 -10.13 12.44
N GLU A 59 0.74 -9.31 12.02
CA GLU A 59 1.32 -9.36 10.67
C GLU A 59 2.19 -10.60 10.52
N LEU A 60 3.00 -10.92 11.53
CA LEU A 60 3.81 -12.14 11.58
C LEU A 60 2.93 -13.41 11.59
N GLU A 61 1.87 -13.43 12.38
CA GLU A 61 0.90 -14.54 12.41
C GLU A 61 0.17 -14.70 11.08
N ALA A 62 -0.27 -13.59 10.47
CA ALA A 62 -0.93 -13.61 9.16
C ALA A 62 0.00 -14.10 8.04
N HIS A 63 1.28 -13.73 8.07
CA HIS A 63 2.25 -14.08 7.03
C HIS A 63 2.78 -15.52 7.16
N LEU A 64 3.05 -15.96 8.39
CA LEU A 64 3.72 -17.24 8.68
C LEU A 64 2.75 -18.39 8.98
N GLY A 65 1.55 -18.10 9.49
CA GLY A 65 0.56 -19.12 9.85
C GLY A 65 1.07 -20.14 10.89
N ASP A 66 0.73 -21.41 10.74
CA ASP A 66 1.19 -22.46 11.65
C ASP A 66 2.59 -23.00 11.33
N GLY A 67 3.24 -22.48 10.28
CA GLY A 67 4.54 -22.96 9.80
C GLY A 67 4.48 -24.17 8.87
N SER A 68 3.30 -24.71 8.58
CA SER A 68 3.12 -25.91 7.74
C SER A 68 3.71 -25.75 6.34
N ARG A 69 3.76 -24.52 5.79
CA ARG A 69 4.41 -24.17 4.52
C ARG A 69 5.87 -24.63 4.44
N TRP A 70 6.58 -24.66 5.56
CA TRP A 70 7.98 -25.08 5.67
C TRP A 70 8.15 -26.47 6.30
N GLY A 71 7.06 -27.18 6.61
CA GLY A 71 7.09 -28.41 7.39
C GLY A 71 7.43 -28.19 8.87
N LEU A 72 7.21 -26.96 9.37
CA LEU A 72 7.44 -26.58 10.75
C LEU A 72 6.12 -26.54 11.53
N LYS A 73 6.22 -26.55 12.86
CA LYS A 73 5.14 -26.24 13.79
C LYS A 73 5.54 -25.01 14.59
N ILE A 74 4.92 -23.86 14.29
CA ILE A 74 5.23 -22.58 14.93
C ILE A 74 4.25 -22.32 16.08
N ASP A 75 4.80 -22.22 17.28
CA ASP A 75 4.12 -21.72 18.47
C ASP A 75 4.55 -20.27 18.73
N TYR A 76 3.60 -19.35 18.79
CA TYR A 76 3.89 -17.93 19.03
C TYR A 76 3.96 -17.61 20.52
N PHE A 77 4.91 -16.74 20.89
CA PHE A 77 5.04 -16.22 22.25
C PHE A 77 5.20 -14.70 22.23
N LEU A 78 4.29 -14.01 22.91
CA LEU A 78 4.29 -12.56 22.96
C LEU A 78 5.29 -12.03 24.01
N SER A 79 6.22 -11.20 23.57
CA SER A 79 7.15 -10.45 24.41
C SER A 79 6.90 -8.95 24.31
N ARG A 80 7.55 -8.17 25.19
CA ARG A 80 7.71 -6.74 24.94
C ARG A 80 8.68 -6.54 23.77
N GLU A 81 8.61 -5.40 23.11
CA GLU A 81 9.57 -5.02 22.07
C GLU A 81 10.98 -4.94 22.67
N GLN A 82 11.95 -5.51 21.97
CA GLN A 82 13.36 -5.61 22.38
C GLN A 82 13.54 -6.13 23.82
N GLU A 83 12.61 -6.95 24.31
CA GLU A 83 12.80 -7.61 25.60
C GLU A 83 13.99 -8.57 25.52
N SER A 84 14.87 -8.52 26.53
CA SER A 84 16.07 -9.33 26.54
C SER A 84 15.76 -10.82 26.47
N VAL A 85 16.62 -11.55 25.79
CA VAL A 85 16.54 -13.00 25.58
C VAL A 85 16.46 -13.70 26.93
N ASN A 86 17.29 -13.32 27.90
CA ASN A 86 17.24 -13.86 29.26
C ASN A 86 15.86 -13.72 29.93
N CYS A 87 15.24 -12.54 29.85
CA CYS A 87 13.94 -12.28 30.46
C CYS A 87 12.84 -13.13 29.80
N VAL A 88 12.82 -13.20 28.47
CA VAL A 88 11.89 -14.05 27.73
C VAL A 88 12.07 -15.52 28.09
N MET A 89 13.30 -16.02 28.04
CA MET A 89 13.64 -17.43 28.29
C MET A 89 13.25 -17.88 29.71
N SER A 90 13.36 -17.01 30.71
CA SER A 90 12.89 -17.28 32.08
C SER A 90 11.38 -17.56 32.19
N ARG A 91 10.58 -17.00 31.26
CA ARG A 91 9.12 -17.17 31.22
C ARG A 91 8.69 -18.36 30.36
N LEU A 92 9.55 -18.86 29.49
CA LEU A 92 9.24 -19.94 28.55
C LEU A 92 9.10 -21.33 29.21
N LYS A 93 9.45 -21.48 30.50
CA LYS A 93 9.41 -22.75 31.24
C LYS A 93 10.02 -23.91 30.43
N LEU A 94 11.23 -23.71 29.93
CA LEU A 94 11.94 -24.67 29.09
C LEU A 94 12.34 -25.92 29.88
N ASP A 95 12.32 -27.05 29.21
CA ASP A 95 12.84 -28.32 29.71
C ASP A 95 14.32 -28.44 29.33
N PHE A 96 15.22 -28.22 30.28
CA PHE A 96 16.67 -28.24 30.06
C PHE A 96 17.25 -29.65 29.83
N GLU A 97 16.43 -30.70 29.80
CA GLU A 97 16.86 -32.02 29.33
C GLU A 97 16.97 -32.09 27.79
N GLN A 98 16.43 -31.10 27.08
CA GLN A 98 16.48 -31.01 25.62
C GLN A 98 17.39 -29.87 25.14
N ASP A 99 17.98 -30.05 23.95
CA ASP A 99 18.74 -29.00 23.28
C ASP A 99 17.80 -28.00 22.59
N TYR A 100 18.11 -26.70 22.73
CA TYR A 100 17.40 -25.62 22.05
C TYR A 100 18.35 -24.81 21.19
N LEU A 101 17.97 -24.59 19.93
CA LEU A 101 18.58 -23.58 19.10
C LEU A 101 17.92 -22.23 19.44
N VAL A 102 18.69 -21.26 19.89
CA VAL A 102 18.21 -19.88 20.07
C VAL A 102 18.79 -19.03 18.96
N VAL A 103 17.94 -18.35 18.20
CA VAL A 103 18.37 -17.66 16.97
C VAL A 103 17.57 -16.39 16.72
N ARG A 104 18.21 -15.41 16.09
CA ARG A 104 17.56 -14.18 15.61
C ARG A 104 16.93 -14.38 14.22
N GLY A 105 15.66 -14.00 14.08
CA GLY A 105 14.89 -14.10 12.82
C GLY A 105 14.84 -12.79 12.01
N ASP A 106 15.52 -11.77 12.49
CA ASP A 106 15.50 -10.38 12.03
C ASP A 106 16.89 -9.91 11.55
N MET A 107 17.65 -10.84 10.97
CA MET A 107 18.91 -10.60 10.27
C MET A 107 19.10 -11.59 9.12
N LEU A 108 19.84 -11.20 8.08
CA LEU A 108 20.05 -12.03 6.90
C LEU A 108 21.35 -12.83 7.03
N ARG A 109 21.29 -14.13 6.71
CA ARG A 109 22.43 -15.05 6.84
C ARG A 109 22.37 -16.13 5.76
N SER A 110 23.53 -16.50 5.22
CA SER A 110 23.65 -17.72 4.41
C SER A 110 23.27 -18.96 5.26
N PRO A 111 22.66 -19.99 4.66
CA PRO A 111 22.27 -21.20 5.38
C PRO A 111 23.45 -21.86 6.10
N CYS A 112 23.37 -21.99 7.42
CA CYS A 112 24.48 -22.45 8.24
C CYS A 112 24.07 -23.15 9.55
N ILE A 113 22.78 -23.10 9.92
CA ILE A 113 22.28 -23.62 11.21
C ILE A 113 22.63 -25.10 11.40
N LYS A 114 22.44 -25.94 10.37
CA LYS A 114 22.75 -27.38 10.45
C LYS A 114 24.20 -27.63 10.86
N ARG A 115 25.15 -26.94 10.21
CA ARG A 115 26.58 -27.08 10.48
C ARG A 115 26.93 -26.63 11.90
N PHE A 116 26.34 -25.51 12.34
CA PHE A 116 26.54 -25.00 13.70
C PHE A 116 26.05 -26.00 14.76
N ILE A 117 24.87 -26.58 14.56
CA ILE A 117 24.31 -27.60 15.45
C ILE A 117 25.22 -28.84 15.50
N ASP A 118 25.58 -29.39 14.33
CA ASP A 118 26.41 -30.60 14.23
C ASP A 118 27.79 -30.42 14.90
N TYR A 119 28.33 -29.21 14.86
CA TYR A 119 29.59 -28.87 15.52
C TYR A 119 29.44 -28.73 17.04
N SER A 120 28.37 -28.07 17.48
CA SER A 120 28.12 -27.75 18.88
C SER A 120 27.69 -28.97 19.69
N LEU A 121 26.85 -29.85 19.12
CA LEU A 121 26.43 -31.09 19.77
C LEU A 121 27.59 -32.07 20.05
N LYS A 122 28.68 -31.99 19.28
CA LYS A 122 29.91 -32.77 19.54
C LYS A 122 30.67 -32.25 20.77
N ARG A 123 30.28 -31.10 21.34
CA ARG A 123 30.98 -30.37 22.41
C ARG A 123 30.00 -29.81 23.46
N PRO A 124 29.18 -30.65 24.11
CA PRO A 124 28.09 -30.19 24.99
C PRO A 124 28.57 -29.41 26.23
N LEU A 125 29.85 -29.52 26.61
CA LEU A 125 30.42 -28.83 27.77
C LEU A 125 31.08 -27.48 27.42
N HIS A 126 31.16 -27.11 26.14
CA HIS A 126 31.83 -25.89 25.71
C HIS A 126 30.84 -24.91 25.08
N LEU A 127 30.96 -23.63 25.44
CA LEU A 127 30.30 -22.57 24.71
C LEU A 127 30.91 -22.48 23.32
N VAL A 128 30.08 -22.67 22.29
CA VAL A 128 30.46 -22.46 20.89
C VAL A 128 29.83 -21.18 20.39
N LEU A 129 30.66 -20.27 19.88
CA LEU A 129 30.22 -19.02 19.27
C LEU A 129 30.48 -19.06 17.76
N PRO A 130 29.45 -18.88 16.93
CA PRO A 130 29.63 -18.86 15.48
C PRO A 130 30.16 -17.51 15.01
N ILE A 131 31.02 -17.53 13.98
CA ILE A 131 31.45 -16.33 13.25
C ILE A 131 31.22 -16.55 11.76
N MET A 132 30.63 -15.58 11.08
CA MET A 132 30.45 -15.59 9.63
C MET A 132 30.87 -14.24 9.07
N ALA A 133 31.87 -14.20 8.18
CA ALA A 133 32.41 -12.97 7.59
C ALA A 133 32.64 -11.86 8.64
N ASP A 134 33.34 -12.19 9.73
CA ASP A 134 33.61 -11.30 10.88
C ASP A 134 32.39 -10.74 11.62
N CYS A 135 31.20 -11.27 11.36
CA CYS A 135 29.96 -10.87 12.03
C CYS A 135 29.40 -12.01 12.90
N ASN A 136 28.62 -11.64 13.91
CA ASN A 136 27.85 -12.58 14.72
C ASN A 136 26.58 -12.97 13.96
N PRO A 137 26.39 -14.25 13.56
CA PRO A 137 25.20 -14.67 12.84
C PRO A 137 24.01 -14.91 13.79
N GLY A 138 24.02 -14.39 15.01
CA GLY A 138 22.86 -14.31 15.90
C GLY A 138 22.27 -15.67 16.26
N MET A 139 23.10 -16.65 16.61
CA MET A 139 22.62 -17.96 17.09
C MET A 139 23.47 -18.52 18.23
N LEU A 140 22.80 -19.26 19.12
CA LEU A 140 23.38 -19.97 20.25
C LEU A 140 22.72 -21.35 20.39
N LEU A 141 23.42 -22.30 21.01
CA LEU A 141 22.88 -23.62 21.34
C LEU A 141 22.84 -23.83 22.86
N LEU A 142 21.68 -24.21 23.37
CA LEU A 142 21.48 -24.63 24.76
C LEU A 142 21.63 -26.15 24.89
N PRO A 143 22.10 -26.65 26.06
CA PRO A 143 22.27 -25.93 27.34
C PRO A 143 23.59 -25.18 27.52
N SER A 144 24.59 -25.42 26.67
CA SER A 144 25.95 -24.88 26.84
C SER A 144 26.02 -23.35 26.90
N ALA A 145 25.10 -22.66 26.23
CA ALA A 145 25.03 -21.20 26.20
C ALA A 145 24.01 -20.58 27.19
N CYS A 146 23.44 -21.33 28.15
CA CYS A 146 22.40 -20.82 29.05
C CYS A 146 22.78 -19.51 29.78
N ASN A 147 24.05 -19.38 30.19
CA ASN A 147 24.54 -18.18 30.91
C ASN A 147 24.95 -17.04 29.98
N HIS A 148 24.89 -17.23 28.65
CA HIS A 148 25.38 -16.32 27.63
C HIS A 148 24.29 -15.86 26.65
N LEU A 149 23.02 -16.04 27.01
CA LEU A 149 21.87 -15.64 26.19
C LEU A 149 21.86 -14.13 25.86
N TYR A 150 22.48 -13.29 26.70
CA TYR A 150 22.62 -11.85 26.46
C TYR A 150 23.41 -11.52 25.19
N LEU A 151 24.21 -12.46 24.65
CA LEU A 151 24.92 -12.29 23.37
C LEU A 151 23.97 -12.25 22.16
N LEU A 152 22.69 -12.56 22.36
CA LEU A 152 21.63 -12.43 21.36
C LEU A 152 20.71 -11.24 21.60
N ASP A 153 20.94 -10.45 22.65
CA ASP A 153 20.24 -9.18 22.84
C ASP A 153 20.66 -8.22 21.71
N TRP A 154 19.72 -7.37 21.28
CA TRP A 154 19.99 -6.38 20.23
C TRP A 154 20.43 -5.05 20.85
N PRO A 155 21.48 -4.37 20.32
CA PRO A 155 22.32 -4.74 19.17
C PRO A 155 23.26 -5.93 19.45
N LEU A 156 23.57 -6.72 18.40
CA LEU A 156 24.45 -7.88 18.52
C LEU A 156 25.91 -7.44 18.70
N GLU A 157 26.33 -7.28 19.94
CA GLU A 157 27.70 -6.92 20.30
C GLU A 157 28.55 -8.14 20.66
N ARG A 158 29.86 -8.05 20.41
CA ARG A 158 30.83 -9.03 20.91
C ARG A 158 31.23 -8.66 22.32
N ASP A 159 31.09 -9.59 23.25
CA ASP A 159 31.59 -9.44 24.61
C ASP A 159 33.06 -9.88 24.70
N PRO A 160 34.02 -8.96 24.91
CA PRO A 160 35.44 -9.31 24.99
C PRO A 160 35.79 -10.10 26.27
N THR A 161 34.90 -10.15 27.27
CA THR A 161 35.14 -10.89 28.51
C THR A 161 34.97 -12.40 28.35
N VAL A 162 34.29 -12.83 27.28
CA VAL A 162 34.08 -14.25 26.96
C VAL A 162 35.33 -14.80 26.25
N THR A 163 36.32 -15.20 27.03
CA THR A 163 37.61 -15.72 26.52
C THR A 163 37.64 -17.24 26.35
N ASN A 164 36.77 -17.96 27.06
CA ASN A 164 36.74 -19.44 27.06
C ASN A 164 35.78 -20.04 26.03
N ALA A 165 35.26 -19.24 25.10
CA ALA A 165 34.41 -19.72 24.02
C ALA A 165 35.23 -20.37 22.89
N MET A 166 34.70 -21.44 22.31
CA MET A 166 35.21 -21.98 21.06
C MET A 166 34.55 -21.27 19.89
N MET A 167 35.34 -20.65 19.01
CA MET A 167 34.81 -20.02 17.80
C MET A 167 34.63 -21.06 16.69
N GLU A 168 33.46 -21.10 16.05
CA GLU A 168 33.22 -21.89 14.84
C GLU A 168 33.08 -20.95 13.63
N PRO A 169 34.05 -20.95 12.69
CA PRO A 169 33.93 -20.18 11.45
C PRO A 169 32.95 -20.87 10.49
N LEU A 170 31.85 -20.19 10.19
CA LEU A 170 30.82 -20.65 9.26
C LEU A 170 31.02 -20.03 7.87
N PRO A 171 30.75 -20.78 6.79
CA PRO A 171 30.87 -20.29 5.43
C PRO A 171 29.67 -19.41 5.06
N GLY A 172 29.89 -18.40 4.22
CA GLY A 172 28.84 -17.53 3.72
C GLY A 172 28.95 -16.10 4.25
N GLN A 173 27.85 -15.37 4.13
CA GLN A 173 27.75 -13.96 4.50
C GLN A 173 26.57 -13.74 5.47
N CYS A 174 26.66 -12.69 6.28
CA CYS A 174 25.54 -12.23 7.08
C CYS A 174 25.47 -10.71 7.12
N ALA A 175 24.27 -10.18 7.22
CA ALA A 175 23.99 -8.76 7.33
C ALA A 175 22.99 -8.53 8.46
N MET A 176 23.30 -7.57 9.35
CA MET A 176 22.48 -7.28 10.52
C MET A 176 21.29 -6.35 10.22
N LEU A 177 21.33 -5.65 9.08
CA LEU A 177 20.28 -4.73 8.62
C LEU A 177 19.98 -3.63 9.64
N ASP A 178 21.05 -3.03 10.16
CA ASP A 178 21.07 -1.99 11.18
C ASP A 178 21.15 -0.56 10.62
N SER A 179 21.24 -0.42 9.30
CA SER A 179 21.25 0.86 8.59
C SER A 179 20.64 0.69 7.20
N PHE A 180 20.25 1.81 6.56
CA PHE A 180 19.77 1.78 5.18
C PHE A 180 20.81 1.25 4.20
N GLU A 181 22.08 1.55 4.42
CA GLU A 181 23.19 1.02 3.63
C GLU A 181 23.31 -0.51 3.79
N SER A 182 23.30 -0.98 5.04
CA SER A 182 23.33 -2.41 5.37
C SER A 182 22.16 -3.16 4.71
N TYR A 183 20.96 -2.57 4.74
CA TYR A 183 19.76 -3.13 4.12
C TYR A 183 19.78 -3.12 2.59
N LEU A 184 20.18 -2.00 1.95
CA LEU A 184 20.32 -1.90 0.50
C LEU A 184 21.36 -2.92 0.00
N ASN A 185 22.56 -2.90 0.57
CA ASN A 185 23.66 -3.77 0.15
C ASN A 185 23.31 -5.25 0.31
N ALA A 186 22.61 -5.63 1.38
CA ALA A 186 22.16 -7.00 1.58
C ALA A 186 21.14 -7.44 0.52
N ASN A 187 20.19 -6.57 0.13
CA ASN A 187 19.23 -6.83 -0.94
C ASN A 187 19.92 -7.01 -2.30
N LEU A 188 20.83 -6.09 -2.63
CA LEU A 188 21.60 -6.13 -3.87
C LEU A 188 22.49 -7.39 -3.94
N ALA A 189 23.11 -7.77 -2.82
CA ALA A 189 23.91 -8.99 -2.69
C ALA A 189 23.09 -10.28 -2.87
N ILE A 190 21.82 -10.31 -2.43
CA ILE A 190 20.90 -11.43 -2.74
C ILE A 190 20.65 -11.50 -4.25
N GLY A 191 20.37 -10.36 -4.90
CA GLY A 191 20.16 -10.30 -6.35
C GLY A 191 21.38 -10.71 -7.17
N ASP A 192 22.59 -10.52 -6.62
CA ASP A 192 23.83 -10.94 -7.26
C ASP A 192 24.14 -12.43 -7.10
N GLY A 193 23.47 -13.11 -6.16
CA GLY A 193 23.80 -14.46 -5.73
C GLY A 193 25.02 -14.54 -4.81
N SER A 194 25.42 -13.42 -4.17
CA SER A 194 26.54 -13.38 -3.22
C SER A 194 26.24 -14.13 -1.93
N PHE A 195 24.98 -14.13 -1.47
CA PHE A 195 24.51 -14.99 -0.40
C PHE A 195 24.30 -16.41 -0.91
N THR A 196 25.32 -17.26 -0.74
CA THR A 196 25.25 -18.66 -1.16
C THR A 196 24.08 -19.38 -0.49
N GLY A 197 23.31 -20.15 -1.29
CA GLY A 197 22.16 -20.90 -0.81
C GLY A 197 20.87 -20.09 -0.62
N LEU A 198 20.92 -18.76 -0.78
CA LEU A 198 19.73 -17.92 -0.84
C LEU A 198 19.41 -17.59 -2.30
N SER A 199 18.13 -17.45 -2.62
CA SER A 199 17.70 -16.99 -3.93
C SER A 199 16.50 -16.07 -3.79
N PRO A 200 16.41 -14.99 -4.61
CA PRO A 200 15.21 -14.18 -4.71
C PRO A 200 14.01 -15.01 -5.19
N SER A 201 12.80 -14.50 -4.97
CA SER A 201 11.59 -15.11 -5.53
C SER A 201 11.55 -14.95 -7.06
N GLY A 202 11.00 -15.93 -7.76
CA GLY A 202 10.68 -15.84 -9.18
C GLY A 202 11.57 -16.69 -10.09
N ARG A 203 11.24 -16.68 -11.37
CA ARG A 203 11.91 -17.50 -12.40
C ARG A 203 13.12 -16.75 -12.97
N PRO A 204 14.29 -17.39 -13.09
CA PRO A 204 15.45 -16.76 -13.71
C PRO A 204 15.19 -16.52 -15.21
N THR A 205 15.46 -15.29 -15.63
CA THR A 205 15.31 -14.77 -17.00
C THR A 205 16.62 -14.07 -17.38
N PRO A 206 17.14 -14.28 -18.60
CA PRO A 206 18.41 -13.67 -19.01
C PRO A 206 18.33 -12.14 -19.02
N SER A 207 19.43 -11.50 -18.63
CA SER A 207 19.68 -10.07 -18.73
C SER A 207 20.54 -9.77 -19.98
N GLY A 208 20.59 -8.51 -20.42
CA GLY A 208 21.54 -8.03 -21.43
C GLY A 208 23.00 -8.14 -21.03
N ARG A 209 23.30 -8.34 -19.73
CA ARG A 209 24.66 -8.67 -19.27
C ARG A 209 24.86 -10.19 -19.25
N HIS A 210 25.84 -10.68 -20.01
CA HIS A 210 26.19 -12.09 -20.04
C HIS A 210 26.45 -12.66 -18.63
N ALA A 211 25.89 -13.83 -18.34
CA ALA A 211 26.00 -14.57 -17.07
C ALA A 211 25.33 -13.92 -15.83
N LYS A 212 24.43 -12.96 -16.02
CA LYS A 212 23.54 -12.44 -14.98
C LYS A 212 22.07 -12.65 -15.35
N PHE A 213 21.19 -12.69 -14.35
CA PHE A 213 19.78 -13.02 -14.52
C PHE A 213 18.88 -12.08 -13.71
N PHE A 214 17.66 -11.90 -14.21
CA PHE A 214 16.54 -11.38 -13.44
C PHE A 214 15.70 -12.52 -12.89
N HIS A 215 15.34 -12.47 -11.63
CA HIS A 215 14.33 -13.34 -11.03
C HIS A 215 12.96 -12.68 -11.20
N LEU A 216 12.15 -13.19 -12.13
CA LEU A 216 10.87 -12.60 -12.51
C LEU A 216 9.70 -13.28 -11.80
N GLY A 217 8.90 -12.48 -11.08
CA GLY A 217 7.68 -12.91 -10.40
C GLY A 217 6.53 -13.20 -11.37
N ALA A 218 5.52 -13.91 -10.87
CA ALA A 218 4.35 -14.27 -11.67
C ALA A 218 3.59 -13.03 -12.16
N LYS A 219 3.13 -13.05 -13.43
CA LYS A 219 2.34 -11.97 -14.06
C LYS A 219 3.03 -10.60 -14.11
N ALA A 220 4.34 -10.53 -13.84
CA ALA A 220 5.09 -9.31 -14.06
C ALA A 220 5.08 -8.96 -15.56
N GLN A 221 4.81 -7.70 -15.87
CA GLN A 221 4.82 -7.15 -17.21
C GLN A 221 6.03 -6.23 -17.31
N THR A 222 7.00 -6.62 -18.13
CA THR A 222 8.23 -5.87 -18.31
C THR A 222 8.50 -5.67 -19.79
N GLY A 223 9.29 -4.66 -20.11
CA GLY A 223 9.94 -4.53 -21.42
C GLY A 223 10.93 -5.67 -21.70
N LYS A 224 11.81 -5.44 -22.68
CA LYS A 224 12.82 -6.40 -23.12
C LYS A 224 14.01 -6.45 -22.15
N LEU A 225 13.89 -7.24 -21.08
CA LEU A 225 14.92 -7.43 -20.04
C LEU A 225 16.29 -7.87 -20.60
N ASP A 226 16.30 -8.57 -21.73
CA ASP A 226 17.49 -9.02 -22.46
C ASP A 226 18.29 -7.87 -23.10
N GLN A 227 17.76 -6.65 -23.14
CA GLN A 227 18.44 -5.48 -23.68
C GLN A 227 19.03 -4.58 -22.60
N HIS A 228 18.58 -4.73 -21.35
CA HIS A 228 19.01 -3.90 -20.24
C HIS A 228 20.26 -4.48 -19.57
N ALA A 229 21.22 -3.62 -19.23
CA ALA A 229 22.46 -3.99 -18.54
C ALA A 229 22.25 -4.11 -17.02
N ALA A 230 21.11 -4.64 -16.60
CA ALA A 230 20.70 -4.74 -15.20
C ALA A 230 20.38 -6.19 -14.80
N TRP A 231 20.42 -6.52 -13.50
CA TRP A 231 20.06 -7.84 -12.97
C TRP A 231 19.53 -7.73 -11.55
N GLY A 232 18.94 -8.81 -11.04
CA GLY A 232 18.37 -8.84 -9.68
C GLY A 232 17.00 -9.50 -9.67
N ALA A 233 16.00 -8.88 -9.05
CA ALA A 233 14.68 -9.48 -8.86
C ALA A 233 13.56 -8.50 -9.18
N ILE A 234 12.49 -9.00 -9.79
CA ILE A 234 11.27 -8.26 -10.12
C ILE A 234 10.09 -9.06 -9.57
N GLY A 235 9.26 -8.41 -8.75
CA GLY A 235 8.18 -9.05 -8.02
C GLY A 235 6.99 -9.43 -8.89
N GLU A 236 6.02 -10.08 -8.26
CA GLU A 236 4.78 -10.50 -8.90
C GLU A 236 3.89 -9.31 -9.21
N GLN A 237 3.12 -9.40 -10.31
CA GLN A 237 2.13 -8.39 -10.70
C GLN A 237 2.70 -6.96 -10.87
N THR A 238 4.02 -6.86 -11.03
CA THR A 238 4.71 -5.60 -11.25
C THR A 238 4.66 -5.21 -12.72
N TRP A 239 4.42 -3.93 -12.99
CA TRP A 239 4.39 -3.35 -14.33
C TRP A 239 5.53 -2.37 -14.50
N ILE A 240 6.37 -2.59 -15.51
CA ILE A 240 7.49 -1.72 -15.86
C ILE A 240 7.29 -1.31 -17.32
N ALA A 241 7.23 0.01 -17.56
CA ALA A 241 7.12 0.54 -18.91
C ALA A 241 8.32 0.08 -19.78
N PRO A 242 8.13 -0.16 -21.10
CA PRO A 242 9.19 -0.63 -21.98
C PRO A 242 10.38 0.34 -22.13
N ASP A 243 10.14 1.63 -21.93
CA ASP A 243 11.12 2.72 -22.14
C ASP A 243 11.89 3.09 -20.86
N VAL A 244 12.03 2.16 -19.91
CA VAL A 244 12.75 2.39 -18.65
C VAL A 244 14.21 1.98 -18.78
N ASP A 245 15.12 2.89 -18.45
CA ASP A 245 16.56 2.70 -18.48
C ASP A 245 17.07 2.01 -17.20
N MET A 246 17.08 0.69 -17.19
CA MET A 246 17.59 -0.12 -16.07
C MET A 246 19.09 -0.44 -16.20
N HIS A 247 19.86 -0.15 -15.15
CA HIS A 247 21.30 -0.40 -15.06
C HIS A 247 21.68 -1.09 -13.74
N ASP A 248 22.72 -1.92 -13.77
CA ASP A 248 23.30 -2.60 -12.59
C ASP A 248 22.30 -3.43 -11.77
N GLN A 249 22.40 -3.41 -10.44
CA GLN A 249 21.59 -4.28 -9.58
C GLN A 249 20.27 -3.59 -9.21
N LEU A 250 19.15 -4.28 -9.42
CA LEU A 250 17.82 -3.77 -9.10
C LEU A 250 16.97 -4.85 -8.44
N ILE A 251 16.36 -4.50 -7.32
CA ILE A 251 15.32 -5.30 -6.68
C ILE A 251 14.03 -4.49 -6.72
N ILE A 252 13.03 -5.01 -7.42
CA ILE A 252 11.71 -4.41 -7.54
C ILE A 252 10.71 -5.38 -6.90
N GLY A 253 9.97 -4.88 -5.92
CA GLY A 253 8.95 -5.59 -5.16
C GLY A 253 7.74 -6.00 -5.99
N ASP A 254 6.80 -6.64 -5.31
CA ASP A 254 5.52 -7.04 -5.87
C ASP A 254 4.58 -5.84 -6.01
N GLN A 255 3.69 -5.90 -7.01
CA GLN A 255 2.65 -4.91 -7.29
C GLN A 255 3.20 -3.48 -7.44
N CYS A 256 4.42 -3.36 -7.97
CA CYS A 256 5.01 -2.07 -8.28
C CYS A 256 4.63 -1.60 -9.68
N VAL A 257 4.59 -0.29 -9.88
CA VAL A 257 4.29 0.33 -11.18
C VAL A 257 5.36 1.37 -11.47
N ILE A 258 6.07 1.21 -12.59
CA ILE A 258 7.15 2.10 -13.00
C ILE A 258 6.83 2.67 -14.38
N GLU A 259 6.69 3.99 -14.46
CA GLU A 259 6.37 4.69 -15.70
C GLU A 259 7.59 4.88 -16.61
N LYS A 260 7.31 5.36 -17.83
CA LYS A 260 8.28 5.57 -18.91
C LYS A 260 9.34 6.61 -18.56
N ASN A 261 10.44 6.63 -19.31
CA ASN A 261 11.52 7.62 -19.20
C ASN A 261 12.24 7.63 -17.84
N CYS A 262 12.04 6.62 -16.99
CA CYS A 262 12.73 6.49 -15.73
C CYS A 262 14.13 5.87 -15.93
N ARG A 263 15.07 6.26 -15.08
CA ARG A 263 16.39 5.62 -14.98
C ARG A 263 16.55 5.01 -13.59
N LEU A 264 16.86 3.72 -13.55
CA LEU A 264 16.98 2.97 -12.30
C LEU A 264 18.37 2.32 -12.22
N SER A 265 19.08 2.53 -11.11
CA SER A 265 20.36 1.87 -10.83
C SER A 265 20.59 1.62 -9.35
N ASN A 266 21.16 0.47 -9.00
CA ASN A 266 21.61 0.10 -7.65
C ASN A 266 20.59 0.43 -6.54
N SER A 267 19.32 0.13 -6.80
CA SER A 267 18.20 0.60 -5.97
C SER A 267 17.23 -0.52 -5.65
N VAL A 268 16.51 -0.35 -4.54
CA VAL A 268 15.49 -1.27 -4.06
C VAL A 268 14.15 -0.55 -4.03
N ILE A 269 13.19 -1.03 -4.81
CA ILE A 269 11.82 -0.51 -4.83
C ILE A 269 10.96 -1.54 -4.11
N LEU A 270 10.42 -1.22 -2.94
CA LEU A 270 9.63 -2.14 -2.12
C LEU A 270 8.21 -2.30 -2.65
N THR A 271 7.54 -3.36 -2.18
CA THR A 271 6.20 -3.77 -2.59
C THR A 271 5.19 -2.61 -2.53
N ASN A 272 4.25 -2.60 -3.46
CA ASN A 272 3.19 -1.59 -3.55
C ASN A 272 3.71 -0.16 -3.75
N SER A 273 4.79 0.02 -4.52
CA SER A 273 5.33 1.35 -4.82
C SER A 273 5.12 1.75 -6.28
N PHE A 274 4.65 2.97 -6.48
CA PHE A 274 4.53 3.63 -7.77
C PHE A 274 5.73 4.57 -7.97
N VAL A 275 6.36 4.52 -9.15
CA VAL A 275 7.43 5.42 -9.58
C VAL A 275 6.98 6.11 -10.88
N GLY A 276 6.77 7.41 -10.79
CA GLY A 276 6.27 8.24 -11.89
C GLY A 276 7.29 8.54 -12.98
N GLU A 277 6.78 9.06 -14.11
CA GLU A 277 7.55 9.32 -15.33
C GLU A 277 8.77 10.23 -15.10
N GLY A 278 9.89 9.87 -15.74
CA GLY A 278 11.07 10.73 -15.83
C GLY A 278 11.96 10.77 -14.58
N LEU A 279 11.74 9.88 -13.60
CA LEU A 279 12.51 9.84 -12.37
C LEU A 279 13.86 9.13 -12.54
N ASN A 280 14.89 9.68 -11.88
CA ASN A 280 16.21 9.06 -11.78
C ASN A 280 16.40 8.54 -10.35
N VAL A 281 16.46 7.21 -10.21
CA VAL A 281 16.55 6.51 -8.94
C VAL A 281 17.88 5.76 -8.92
N ASP A 282 18.86 6.34 -8.22
CA ASP A 282 20.21 5.78 -8.07
C ASP A 282 20.58 5.67 -6.60
N ASN A 283 21.00 4.49 -6.16
CA ASN A 283 21.37 4.19 -4.77
C ASN A 283 20.28 4.58 -3.75
N CYS A 284 19.03 4.30 -4.11
CA CYS A 284 17.84 4.69 -3.35
C CYS A 284 17.01 3.48 -2.92
N ILE A 285 16.26 3.67 -1.84
CA ILE A 285 15.21 2.75 -1.39
C ILE A 285 13.89 3.48 -1.50
N ILE A 286 12.95 2.93 -2.26
CA ILE A 286 11.61 3.49 -2.43
C ILE A 286 10.61 2.57 -1.73
N SER A 287 9.72 3.13 -0.92
CA SER A 287 8.64 2.38 -0.28
C SER A 287 7.38 3.21 -0.13
N LYS A 288 6.34 2.90 -0.91
CA LYS A 288 5.10 3.67 -0.96
C LYS A 288 5.41 5.14 -1.29
N ASN A 289 5.17 6.09 -0.41
CA ASN A 289 5.50 7.50 -0.58
C ASN A 289 6.88 7.90 0.00
N LEU A 290 7.66 6.95 0.49
CA LEU A 290 8.96 7.19 1.12
C LEU A 290 10.09 6.99 0.10
N LEU A 291 10.97 7.98 -0.02
CA LEU A 291 12.21 7.91 -0.78
C LEU A 291 13.39 8.06 0.17
N ILE A 292 14.25 7.05 0.23
CA ILE A 292 15.44 7.04 1.06
C ILE A 292 16.66 7.05 0.14
N ASN A 293 17.48 8.10 0.22
CA ASN A 293 18.76 8.15 -0.47
C ASN A 293 19.85 7.62 0.47
N VAL A 294 20.44 6.48 0.12
CA VAL A 294 21.45 5.81 0.95
C VAL A 294 22.77 6.57 0.93
N GLY A 295 23.13 7.20 -0.19
CA GLY A 295 24.38 7.97 -0.32
C GLY A 295 24.44 9.18 0.60
N PHE A 296 23.30 9.84 0.85
CA PHE A 296 23.19 10.97 1.78
C PHE A 296 22.61 10.58 3.16
N ASN A 297 22.22 9.31 3.33
CA ASN A 297 21.49 8.81 4.50
C ASN A 297 20.28 9.69 4.87
N THR A 298 19.51 10.12 3.86
CA THR A 298 18.33 10.97 4.03
C THR A 298 17.07 10.22 3.63
N ALA A 299 15.99 10.46 4.37
CA ALA A 299 14.66 9.92 4.08
C ALA A 299 13.68 11.08 3.88
N ILE A 300 12.95 11.04 2.77
CA ILE A 300 12.01 12.08 2.35
C ILE A 300 10.67 11.41 2.07
N GLU A 301 9.61 11.88 2.72
CA GLU A 301 8.24 11.54 2.34
C GLU A 301 7.83 12.46 1.19
N VAL A 302 7.48 11.88 0.05
CA VAL A 302 7.09 12.60 -1.16
C VAL A 302 5.57 12.73 -1.17
N ASP A 303 5.10 13.99 -1.10
CA ASP A 303 3.66 14.29 -1.08
C ASP A 303 3.01 14.28 -2.47
N ASP A 304 3.81 14.37 -3.55
CA ASP A 304 3.29 14.34 -4.91
C ASP A 304 3.05 12.88 -5.37
N PRO A 305 1.79 12.43 -5.48
CA PRO A 305 1.48 11.06 -5.87
C PRO A 305 1.85 10.77 -7.33
N ARG A 306 2.15 11.80 -8.14
CA ARG A 306 2.65 11.61 -9.51
C ARG A 306 4.11 11.22 -9.55
N LEU A 307 4.87 11.47 -8.48
CA LEU A 307 6.28 11.09 -8.41
C LEU A 307 6.42 9.73 -7.73
N ILE A 308 5.94 9.62 -6.49
CA ILE A 308 6.05 8.37 -5.73
C ILE A 308 4.81 8.19 -4.87
N ALA A 309 4.16 7.03 -4.96
CA ALA A 309 2.92 6.74 -4.23
C ALA A 309 2.78 5.25 -3.86
N SER A 310 1.79 4.94 -3.01
CA SER A 310 1.39 3.55 -2.76
C SER A 310 0.50 3.04 -3.89
N THR A 311 0.75 1.82 -4.38
CA THR A 311 -0.11 1.10 -5.33
C THR A 311 -1.24 0.33 -4.63
N GLU A 312 -1.24 0.25 -3.30
CA GLU A 312 -2.34 -0.36 -2.54
C GLU A 312 -3.64 0.36 -2.87
N GLN A 313 -4.58 -0.36 -3.48
CA GLN A 313 -5.96 0.08 -3.55
C GLN A 313 -6.47 0.21 -2.11
N ASN A 314 -6.67 1.44 -1.64
CA ASN A 314 -7.46 1.70 -0.44
C ASN A 314 -8.93 1.34 -0.73
N LEU A 315 -9.24 0.04 -0.83
CA LEU A 315 -10.55 -0.53 -1.11
C LEU A 315 -11.47 -0.58 0.12
N HIS A 316 -11.24 0.29 1.09
CA HIS A 316 -12.08 0.40 2.28
C HIS A 316 -12.62 1.82 2.46
N ALA A 317 -13.19 2.36 1.40
CA ALA A 317 -14.22 3.39 1.51
C ALA A 317 -15.43 2.80 2.26
N HIS A 318 -15.44 2.88 3.59
CA HIS A 318 -16.58 2.46 4.40
C HIS A 318 -17.60 3.60 4.49
N VAL A 319 -18.83 3.33 4.05
CA VAL A 319 -19.97 4.24 4.27
C VAL A 319 -20.24 4.33 5.77
N PRO A 320 -20.06 5.50 6.42
CA PRO A 320 -20.19 5.62 7.86
C PRO A 320 -21.62 5.31 8.31
N CYS A 321 -21.78 4.66 9.47
CA CYS A 321 -23.09 4.26 9.98
C CYS A 321 -24.08 5.43 10.10
N SER A 322 -23.58 6.63 10.43
CA SER A 322 -24.37 7.86 10.48
C SER A 322 -25.02 8.21 9.14
N SER A 323 -24.32 8.00 8.03
CA SER A 323 -24.85 8.26 6.69
C SER A 323 -25.91 7.24 6.27
N ARG A 324 -25.76 5.97 6.69
CA ARG A 324 -26.79 4.94 6.48
C ARG A 324 -28.06 5.24 7.27
N LEU A 325 -27.91 5.66 8.53
CA LEU A 325 -29.03 6.06 9.39
C LEU A 325 -29.76 7.28 8.82
N MET A 326 -29.02 8.30 8.36
CA MET A 326 -29.60 9.48 7.71
C MET A 326 -30.34 9.11 6.41
N ALA A 327 -29.77 8.24 5.58
CA ALA A 327 -30.44 7.77 4.36
C ALA A 327 -31.74 7.01 4.68
N LEU A 328 -31.75 6.17 5.72
CA LEU A 328 -32.96 5.47 6.19
C LEU A 328 -34.03 6.45 6.68
N ILE A 329 -33.65 7.50 7.42
CA ILE A 329 -34.59 8.53 7.88
C ILE A 329 -35.19 9.28 6.69
N LEU A 330 -34.37 9.70 5.72
CA LEU A 330 -34.84 10.39 4.51
C LEU A 330 -35.76 9.49 3.66
N LEU A 331 -35.43 8.20 3.53
CA LEU A 331 -36.26 7.23 2.82
C LEU A 331 -37.59 7.00 3.55
N GLY A 332 -37.57 6.88 4.89
CA GLY A 332 -38.78 6.74 5.71
C GLY A 332 -39.71 7.96 5.64
N LEU A 333 -39.15 9.17 5.69
CA LEU A 333 -39.92 10.42 5.55
C LEU A 333 -40.56 10.58 4.17
N THR A 334 -39.97 9.98 3.13
CA THR A 334 -40.47 10.10 1.75
C THR A 334 -41.46 8.99 1.37
N LEU A 335 -41.49 7.89 2.13
CA LEU A 335 -42.38 6.74 1.95
C LEU A 335 -43.89 7.07 1.85
N PRO A 336 -44.48 7.97 2.65
CA PRO A 336 -45.91 8.32 2.51
C PRO A 336 -46.23 9.09 1.22
N PHE A 337 -45.24 9.67 0.56
CA PHE A 337 -45.43 10.42 -0.69
C PHE A 337 -45.31 9.52 -1.92
N TRP A 338 -44.70 8.33 -1.82
CA TRP A 338 -44.52 7.41 -2.95
C TRP A 338 -45.81 6.99 -3.68
N PRO A 339 -46.95 6.71 -3.00
CA PRO A 339 -48.20 6.36 -3.69
C PRO A 339 -48.75 7.51 -4.54
N LEU A 340 -48.64 8.75 -4.04
CA LEU A 340 -49.03 9.96 -4.76
C LEU A 340 -48.11 10.22 -5.96
N LEU A 341 -46.80 9.99 -5.79
CA LEU A 341 -45.80 10.11 -6.86
C LEU A 341 -46.02 9.05 -7.95
N TRP A 342 -46.39 7.83 -7.58
CA TRP A 342 -46.69 6.74 -8.50
C TRP A 342 -47.96 7.01 -9.32
N LEU A 343 -49.04 7.47 -8.67
CA LEU A 343 -50.27 7.92 -9.32
C LEU A 343 -50.04 9.09 -10.27
N TRP A 344 -49.20 10.05 -9.87
CA TRP A 344 -48.84 11.19 -10.71
C TRP A 344 -48.01 10.78 -11.93
N SER A 345 -47.06 9.85 -11.75
CA SER A 345 -46.27 9.26 -12.83
C SER A 345 -47.10 8.47 -13.84
N LEU A 346 -48.23 7.87 -13.43
CA LEU A 346 -49.16 7.19 -14.34
C LEU A 346 -49.96 8.18 -15.20
N CYS A 347 -50.26 9.37 -14.66
CA CYS A 347 -51.03 10.40 -15.36
C CYS A 347 -50.21 11.22 -16.35
N HIS A 348 -48.89 11.34 -16.14
CA HIS A 348 -47.98 12.07 -17.03
C HIS A 348 -47.02 11.09 -17.69
N SER A 349 -47.41 10.55 -18.84
CA SER A 349 -46.71 9.49 -19.59
C SER A 349 -45.38 9.90 -20.24
N SER A 350 -44.67 10.88 -19.69
CA SER A 350 -43.33 11.25 -20.14
C SER A 350 -42.36 11.22 -18.97
N THR A 351 -41.43 10.27 -19.06
CA THR A 351 -40.24 10.05 -18.21
C THR A 351 -40.44 9.18 -16.96
N LEU A 352 -40.78 7.90 -17.19
CA LEU A 352 -40.25 6.84 -16.32
C LEU A 352 -38.72 7.01 -16.34
N GLY A 353 -38.13 7.12 -15.14
CA GLY A 353 -36.84 7.75 -14.90
C GLY A 353 -35.67 7.38 -15.83
N GLN A 354 -34.77 8.33 -16.05
CA GLN A 354 -33.50 8.07 -16.74
C GLN A 354 -32.64 7.15 -15.86
N SER A 355 -32.22 6.01 -16.41
CA SER A 355 -31.22 5.14 -15.80
C SER A 355 -29.84 5.58 -16.25
N ARG A 356 -28.95 5.88 -15.31
CA ARG A 356 -27.53 6.12 -15.59
C ARG A 356 -26.68 4.96 -15.06
N PRO A 357 -25.76 4.39 -15.85
CA PRO A 357 -24.76 3.48 -15.32
C PRO A 357 -23.84 4.25 -14.36
N ALA A 358 -23.50 3.63 -13.24
CA ALA A 358 -22.52 4.15 -12.30
C ALA A 358 -21.74 2.99 -11.68
N VAL A 359 -20.65 3.31 -11.01
CA VAL A 359 -19.80 2.34 -10.32
C VAL A 359 -20.00 2.48 -8.81
N SER A 360 -20.18 1.35 -8.13
CA SER A 360 -20.30 1.29 -6.67
C SER A 360 -18.97 1.61 -5.98
N ILE A 361 -19.00 1.86 -4.68
CA ILE A 361 -17.79 1.95 -3.84
C ILE A 361 -16.87 0.72 -3.93
N ALA A 362 -17.44 -0.46 -4.20
CA ALA A 362 -16.70 -1.72 -4.40
C ALA A 362 -16.40 -2.03 -5.88
N TYR A 363 -16.41 -1.02 -6.76
CA TYR A 363 -16.14 -1.12 -8.20
C TYR A 363 -17.04 -2.07 -9.01
N GLN A 364 -18.26 -2.33 -8.53
CA GLN A 364 -19.27 -3.08 -9.27
C GLN A 364 -20.20 -2.14 -10.08
N PRO A 365 -20.62 -2.52 -11.29
CA PRO A 365 -21.56 -1.73 -12.09
C PRO A 365 -22.96 -1.72 -11.44
N ILE A 366 -23.50 -0.53 -11.19
CA ILE A 366 -24.83 -0.30 -10.64
C ILE A 366 -25.62 0.58 -11.61
N LYS A 367 -26.93 0.32 -11.72
CA LYS A 367 -27.86 1.20 -12.44
C LYS A 367 -28.49 2.18 -11.46
N LEU A 368 -28.25 3.48 -11.65
CA LEU A 368 -28.87 4.54 -10.87
C LEU A 368 -30.15 5.00 -11.55
N LEU A 369 -31.28 4.82 -10.87
CA LEU A 369 -32.57 5.33 -11.32
C LEU A 369 -32.74 6.79 -10.88
N ARG A 370 -33.09 7.67 -11.82
CA ARG A 370 -33.46 9.07 -11.53
C ARG A 370 -34.89 9.34 -11.98
N VAL A 371 -35.77 9.72 -11.05
CA VAL A 371 -37.18 10.02 -11.37
C VAL A 371 -37.34 11.52 -11.59
N ASN A 372 -37.94 11.94 -12.69
CA ASN A 372 -38.21 13.35 -12.94
C ASN A 372 -39.47 13.79 -12.18
N LEU A 373 -39.28 14.48 -11.06
CA LEU A 373 -40.38 15.05 -10.26
C LEU A 373 -40.27 16.58 -10.24
N PRO A 374 -41.33 17.34 -10.56
CA PRO A 374 -41.40 18.76 -10.30
C PRO A 374 -41.76 19.02 -8.82
N PRO A 375 -41.09 19.98 -8.14
CA PRO A 375 -39.98 20.79 -8.64
C PRO A 375 -38.66 20.00 -8.64
N SER A 376 -37.97 19.99 -9.78
CA SER A 376 -36.72 19.25 -10.03
C SER A 376 -35.57 19.64 -9.09
N GLY A 377 -35.68 20.80 -8.43
CA GLY A 377 -34.66 21.40 -7.58
C GLY A 377 -34.60 20.92 -6.12
N MET A 378 -35.52 20.06 -5.65
CA MET A 378 -35.53 19.59 -4.26
C MET A 378 -34.67 18.34 -4.00
N GLY A 379 -33.94 17.83 -5.01
CA GLY A 379 -33.20 16.58 -4.88
C GLY A 379 -34.08 15.34 -4.74
N LEU A 380 -35.42 15.50 -4.88
CA LEU A 380 -36.39 14.40 -4.86
C LEU A 380 -36.23 13.44 -6.05
N SER A 381 -35.57 13.91 -7.12
CA SER A 381 -35.24 13.08 -8.28
C SER A 381 -34.24 11.97 -7.98
N LEU A 382 -33.49 12.09 -6.87
CA LEU A 382 -32.42 11.19 -6.45
C LEU A 382 -32.86 10.23 -5.34
N LEU A 383 -34.13 10.29 -4.89
CA LEU A 383 -34.67 9.43 -3.82
C LEU A 383 -34.45 7.92 -4.03
N PRO A 384 -34.60 7.35 -5.24
CA PRO A 384 -34.34 5.92 -5.45
C PRO A 384 -32.87 5.52 -5.18
N GLN A 385 -31.95 6.47 -5.27
CA GLN A 385 -30.52 6.23 -5.07
C GLN A 385 -30.14 6.14 -3.58
N LEU A 386 -30.97 6.68 -2.67
CA LEU A 386 -30.79 6.55 -1.21
C LEU A 386 -30.80 5.09 -0.75
N TYR A 387 -31.55 4.22 -1.42
CA TYR A 387 -31.54 2.78 -1.14
C TYR A 387 -30.14 2.16 -1.31
N GLN A 388 -29.36 2.61 -2.30
CA GLN A 388 -27.99 2.14 -2.52
C GLN A 388 -27.04 2.62 -1.41
N VAL A 389 -27.31 3.76 -0.79
CA VAL A 389 -26.57 4.25 0.39
C VAL A 389 -26.85 3.38 1.61
N CYS A 390 -28.11 2.99 1.82
CA CYS A 390 -28.49 2.08 2.91
C CYS A 390 -27.79 0.71 2.80
N LEU A 391 -27.63 0.20 1.57
CA LEU A 391 -26.86 -1.01 1.27
C LEU A 391 -25.34 -0.83 1.40
N GLY A 392 -24.85 0.38 1.66
CA GLY A 392 -23.43 0.69 1.77
C GLY A 392 -22.69 0.72 0.43
N ARG A 393 -23.40 0.88 -0.69
CA ARG A 393 -22.84 0.85 -2.05
C ARG A 393 -22.52 2.23 -2.64
N LEU A 394 -23.11 3.30 -2.08
CA LEU A 394 -22.88 4.70 -2.45
C LEU A 394 -22.73 5.58 -1.20
N PHE A 395 -22.04 6.71 -1.34
CA PHE A 395 -21.97 7.73 -0.30
C PHE A 395 -23.20 8.63 -0.30
N LEU A 396 -23.58 9.16 0.88
CA LEU A 396 -24.71 10.10 0.99
C LEU A 396 -24.35 11.50 0.45
N LEU A 397 -23.14 11.98 0.75
CA LEU A 397 -22.66 13.33 0.42
C LEU A 397 -21.29 13.25 -0.27
N GLY A 398 -21.12 14.04 -1.34
CA GLY A 398 -19.85 14.22 -2.06
C GLY A 398 -19.39 13.02 -2.89
N SER A 399 -18.52 13.25 -3.86
CA SER A 399 -17.71 12.21 -4.52
C SER A 399 -16.47 11.96 -3.67
N GLN A 400 -16.17 10.70 -3.32
CA GLN A 400 -14.76 10.36 -3.16
C GLN A 400 -14.33 10.04 -4.57
N SER A 401 -13.66 10.99 -5.23
CA SER A 401 -12.90 10.60 -6.42
C SER A 401 -12.00 9.46 -5.98
N PRO A 402 -11.95 8.33 -6.69
CA PRO A 402 -10.75 7.52 -6.60
C PRO A 402 -9.62 8.50 -6.93
N GLU A 403 -8.76 8.75 -5.96
CA GLU A 403 -7.44 9.24 -6.32
C GLU A 403 -6.83 8.13 -7.18
N MET A 404 -6.29 8.56 -8.33
CA MET A 404 -5.51 7.81 -9.32
C MET A 404 -6.33 7.03 -10.39
N HIS A 405 -5.92 6.90 -11.66
CA HIS A 405 -4.59 6.92 -12.32
C HIS A 405 -4.69 7.29 -13.81
N SER A 406 -3.53 7.52 -14.42
CA SER A 406 -3.13 7.17 -15.80
C SER A 406 -3.95 7.71 -16.99
N ALA A 407 -3.28 8.58 -17.74
CA ALA A 407 -3.60 8.86 -19.14
C ALA A 407 -3.29 7.63 -20.01
N SER A 408 -4.27 6.76 -20.22
CA SER A 408 -4.33 5.94 -21.45
C SER A 408 -5.69 5.30 -21.75
N GLU A 409 -6.67 5.33 -20.84
CA GLU A 409 -8.05 4.92 -21.16
C GLU A 409 -9.10 5.94 -20.64
N LEU A 410 -8.85 7.22 -20.88
CA LEU A 410 -9.83 8.28 -20.61
C LEU A 410 -10.75 8.50 -21.81
N SER A 411 -11.85 7.76 -21.84
CA SER A 411 -13.08 8.26 -22.47
C SER A 411 -14.37 7.83 -21.77
N GLU A 412 -14.36 6.88 -20.82
CA GLU A 412 -15.61 6.38 -20.20
C GLU A 412 -15.51 6.02 -18.70
N ALA A 413 -14.57 6.57 -17.94
CA ALA A 413 -14.51 6.35 -16.49
C ALA A 413 -15.61 7.18 -15.78
N THR A 414 -16.76 6.56 -15.48
CA THR A 414 -17.83 7.22 -14.70
C THR A 414 -17.35 7.47 -13.27
N PRO A 415 -17.26 8.72 -12.79
CA PRO A 415 -16.74 9.01 -11.46
C PRO A 415 -17.66 8.45 -10.36
N LEU A 416 -17.07 8.03 -9.23
CA LEU A 416 -17.81 7.55 -8.07
C LEU A 416 -18.52 8.72 -7.38
N TYR A 417 -19.82 8.85 -7.64
CA TYR A 417 -20.65 9.88 -7.04
C TYR A 417 -21.24 9.46 -5.70
N GLY A 418 -21.29 10.39 -4.74
CA GLY A 418 -22.29 10.37 -3.68
C GLY A 418 -23.65 10.86 -4.20
N VAL A 419 -24.71 10.50 -3.49
CA VAL A 419 -26.09 10.78 -3.92
C VAL A 419 -26.39 12.29 -3.95
N TYR A 420 -25.93 13.05 -2.96
CA TYR A 420 -26.15 14.50 -2.88
C TYR A 420 -24.84 15.29 -2.97
N GLY A 421 -24.68 16.01 -4.08
CA GLY A 421 -23.62 16.98 -4.29
C GLY A 421 -24.10 18.15 -5.15
N PRO A 422 -23.28 19.21 -5.29
CA PRO A 422 -23.65 20.43 -5.99
C PRO A 422 -23.99 20.18 -7.46
N LEU A 423 -23.20 19.36 -8.18
CA LEU A 423 -23.45 19.05 -9.59
C LEU A 423 -24.72 18.21 -9.79
N GLN A 424 -24.99 17.27 -8.88
CA GLN A 424 -26.17 16.40 -8.94
C GLN A 424 -27.47 17.20 -8.75
N LEU A 425 -27.42 18.29 -7.98
CA LEU A 425 -28.55 19.18 -7.72
C LEU A 425 -28.71 20.29 -8.78
N LEU A 426 -27.62 20.86 -9.29
CA LEU A 426 -27.65 21.99 -10.22
C LEU A 426 -27.95 21.57 -11.67
N GLY A 427 -27.70 20.31 -12.03
CA GLY A 427 -27.85 19.84 -13.41
C GLY A 427 -26.60 20.11 -14.25
N ALA A 428 -26.28 19.18 -15.15
CA ALA A 428 -24.99 19.08 -15.84
C ALA A 428 -24.90 19.95 -17.10
N GLU A 429 -25.22 21.24 -17.01
CA GLU A 429 -25.12 22.18 -18.13
C GLU A 429 -23.83 23.02 -18.13
N LEU A 430 -22.89 22.74 -17.22
CA LEU A 430 -21.61 23.44 -17.08
C LEU A 430 -20.48 22.75 -17.86
N PRO A 431 -19.45 23.47 -18.36
CA PRO A 431 -18.22 22.88 -18.91
C PRO A 431 -17.51 21.95 -17.92
N GLU A 432 -16.82 20.90 -18.41
CA GLU A 432 -16.16 19.88 -17.57
C GLU A 432 -15.12 20.46 -16.60
N GLU A 433 -14.39 21.50 -17.01
CA GLU A 433 -13.39 22.18 -16.17
C GLU A 433 -14.04 22.89 -14.97
N GLU A 434 -15.19 23.54 -15.16
CA GLU A 434 -15.95 24.20 -14.08
C GLU A 434 -16.59 23.18 -13.14
N GLN A 435 -17.05 22.05 -13.68
CA GLN A 435 -17.58 20.94 -12.88
C GLN A 435 -16.52 20.41 -11.92
N GLY A 436 -15.29 20.18 -12.40
CA GLY A 436 -14.17 19.73 -11.59
C GLY A 436 -13.83 20.71 -10.47
N LEU A 437 -13.78 22.01 -10.76
CA LEU A 437 -13.48 23.05 -9.77
C LEU A 437 -14.54 23.15 -8.67
N ILE A 438 -15.83 23.07 -9.03
CA ILE A 438 -16.94 23.12 -8.06
C ILE A 438 -16.91 21.91 -7.12
N GLU A 439 -16.60 20.72 -7.64
CA GLU A 439 -16.47 19.51 -6.82
C GLU A 439 -15.26 19.60 -5.88
N GLN A 440 -14.10 20.03 -6.37
CA GLN A 440 -12.91 20.21 -5.54
C GLN A 440 -13.16 21.21 -4.40
N GLU A 441 -13.82 22.34 -4.68
CA GLU A 441 -14.18 23.32 -3.65
C GLU A 441 -15.11 22.72 -2.59
N PHE A 442 -16.08 21.90 -3.00
CA PHE A 442 -17.00 21.23 -2.08
C PHE A 442 -16.30 20.19 -1.21
N LEU A 443 -15.38 19.41 -1.79
CA LEU A 443 -14.64 18.36 -1.08
C LEU A 443 -13.62 18.93 -0.08
N SER A 444 -13.04 20.11 -0.36
CA SER A 444 -12.12 20.78 0.56
C SER A 444 -12.77 21.22 1.90
N LYS A 445 -14.11 21.26 1.96
CA LYS A 445 -14.85 21.73 3.14
C LYS A 445 -15.14 20.59 4.12
N PRO A 446 -15.20 20.87 5.44
CA PRO A 446 -15.56 19.87 6.43
C PRO A 446 -17.01 19.37 6.20
N LYS A 447 -17.27 18.10 6.55
CA LYS A 447 -18.57 17.41 6.30
C LYS A 447 -19.80 18.16 6.85
N ALA A 448 -19.66 18.87 7.97
CA ALA A 448 -20.73 19.70 8.53
C ALA A 448 -21.11 20.86 7.60
N SER A 449 -20.11 21.51 6.99
CA SER A 449 -20.29 22.60 6.03
C SER A 449 -20.83 22.11 4.68
N GLN A 450 -20.42 20.91 4.26
CA GLN A 450 -20.96 20.26 3.05
C GLN A 450 -22.48 20.06 3.16
N CYS A 451 -22.95 19.52 4.30
CA CYS A 451 -24.38 19.34 4.55
C CYS A 451 -25.15 20.67 4.51
N TYR A 452 -24.62 21.72 5.14
CA TYR A 452 -25.23 23.06 5.11
C TYR A 452 -25.31 23.63 3.69
N GLN A 453 -24.26 23.47 2.87
CA GLN A 453 -24.27 23.94 1.48
C GLN A 453 -25.30 23.21 0.63
N VAL A 454 -25.42 21.88 0.78
CA VAL A 454 -26.45 21.09 0.09
C VAL A 454 -27.84 21.56 0.48
N ILE A 455 -28.11 21.77 1.77
CA ILE A 455 -29.40 22.29 2.25
C ILE A 455 -29.66 23.70 1.69
N LYS A 456 -28.67 24.58 1.72
CA LYS A 456 -28.77 25.95 1.19
C LYS A 456 -29.07 25.95 -0.32
N LEU A 457 -28.41 25.08 -1.09
CA LEU A 457 -28.66 24.91 -2.52
C LEU A 457 -30.09 24.43 -2.79
N CYS A 458 -30.58 23.43 -2.04
CA CYS A 458 -31.97 22.98 -2.12
C CYS A 458 -32.96 24.14 -1.85
N PHE A 459 -32.74 24.96 -0.82
CA PHE A 459 -33.59 26.11 -0.53
C PHE A 459 -33.56 27.18 -1.63
N GLN A 460 -32.39 27.45 -2.22
CA GLN A 460 -32.25 28.40 -3.33
C GLN A 460 -32.94 27.92 -4.61
N LEU A 461 -32.94 26.62 -4.86
CA LEU A 461 -33.65 26.02 -5.99
C LEU A 461 -35.17 26.07 -5.80
N VAL A 462 -35.66 25.87 -4.56
CA VAL A 462 -37.07 26.03 -4.21
C VAL A 462 -37.54 27.47 -4.47
N SER A 463 -36.78 28.48 -4.04
CA SER A 463 -37.17 29.88 -4.23
C SER A 463 -37.20 30.28 -5.72
N LYS A 464 -36.27 29.78 -6.53
CA LYS A 464 -36.27 29.99 -8.00
C LYS A 464 -37.45 29.29 -8.69
N SER A 465 -37.80 28.08 -8.28
CA SER A 465 -38.94 27.33 -8.85
C SER A 465 -40.29 27.96 -8.54
N VAL A 466 -40.43 28.61 -7.39
CA VAL A 466 -41.65 29.35 -7.00
C VAL A 466 -41.74 30.70 -7.72
N ALA A 467 -40.60 31.30 -8.08
CA ALA A 467 -40.55 32.55 -8.85
C ALA A 467 -40.94 32.33 -10.33
N SER A 468 -40.50 31.24 -10.97
CA SER A 468 -40.81 30.95 -12.38
C SER A 468 -42.28 30.57 -12.63
N THR A 469 -43.00 30.11 -11.61
CA THR A 469 -44.43 29.78 -11.70
C THR A 469 -45.35 31.01 -11.62
N ARG A 470 -44.84 32.19 -11.24
CA ARG A 470 -45.62 33.45 -11.18
C ARG A 470 -45.59 34.28 -12.47
N SER A 471 -44.76 33.95 -13.46
CA SER A 471 -44.55 34.78 -14.66
C SER A 471 -45.11 34.21 -15.97
N ALA A 472 -46.01 33.21 -15.93
CA ALA A 472 -46.58 32.62 -17.14
C ALA A 472 -47.97 33.22 -17.49
N THR A 473 -48.01 34.29 -18.30
CA THR A 473 -49.17 34.62 -19.16
C THR A 473 -48.78 34.41 -20.62
N PRO A 474 -49.66 33.88 -21.50
CA PRO A 474 -49.29 33.52 -22.85
C PRO A 474 -49.37 34.74 -23.77
N LYS A 475 -48.28 35.05 -24.49
CA LYS A 475 -48.36 35.86 -25.71
C LYS A 475 -47.76 35.11 -26.90
N GLN A 476 -48.59 35.01 -27.93
CA GLN A 476 -48.31 34.48 -29.27
C GLN A 476 -47.32 35.38 -30.05
N PRO A 477 -46.78 34.90 -31.19
CA PRO A 477 -45.49 35.31 -31.72
C PRO A 477 -45.59 36.53 -32.65
N SER A 478 -44.55 37.36 -32.69
CA SER A 478 -44.35 38.33 -33.77
C SER A 478 -42.89 38.35 -34.25
N THR A 479 -42.80 38.09 -35.54
CA THR A 479 -41.73 38.24 -36.53
C THR A 479 -40.88 39.52 -36.49
N ASN A 480 -39.70 39.39 -37.14
CA ASN A 480 -38.77 40.37 -37.74
C ASN A 480 -37.51 40.69 -36.91
N GLN A 481 -36.36 40.13 -37.28
CA GLN A 481 -35.43 40.53 -38.38
C GLN A 481 -34.62 41.80 -38.06
N LEU A 482 -33.31 41.56 -37.82
CA LEU A 482 -32.13 42.23 -38.38
C LEU A 482 -32.24 43.72 -38.75
N SER A 483 -31.44 44.57 -38.10
CA SER A 483 -30.29 45.25 -38.75
C SER A 483 -29.60 46.27 -37.85
N ALA A 484 -28.26 46.20 -37.83
CA ALA A 484 -27.26 47.27 -37.84
C ALA A 484 -27.34 48.45 -36.85
N SER A 485 -26.29 48.61 -36.04
CA SER A 485 -25.31 49.71 -36.21
C SER A 485 -24.27 49.75 -35.07
N GLN A 486 -22.98 49.59 -35.41
CA GLN A 486 -21.86 50.19 -34.68
C GLN A 486 -21.96 51.73 -34.77
N PRO A 487 -21.30 52.48 -33.86
CA PRO A 487 -20.01 53.04 -34.25
C PRO A 487 -18.92 52.99 -33.17
N ASP A 488 -17.70 53.08 -33.71
CA ASP A 488 -16.36 53.27 -33.14
C ASP A 488 -16.23 54.24 -31.95
N ILE A 489 -15.34 53.89 -31.01
CA ILE A 489 -14.33 54.83 -30.48
C ILE A 489 -13.01 54.05 -30.28
N ALA A 490 -12.02 54.42 -31.07
CA ALA A 490 -10.61 54.10 -30.89
C ALA A 490 -9.89 55.25 -30.15
N ASN A 491 -8.75 54.90 -29.55
CA ASN A 491 -7.62 55.72 -29.05
C ASN A 491 -7.45 55.71 -27.53
N GLU A 492 -6.43 55.01 -27.06
CA GLU A 492 -5.17 55.64 -26.62
C GLU A 492 -4.20 54.55 -26.13
N TRP A 493 -3.17 54.28 -26.94
CA TRP A 493 -1.87 53.76 -26.49
C TRP A 493 -0.93 54.96 -26.39
N GLY A 494 -0.16 55.07 -25.31
CA GLY A 494 0.83 56.15 -25.15
C GLY A 494 1.68 56.07 -23.88
N ASN A 495 2.72 55.23 -23.93
CA ASN A 495 4.08 55.35 -23.38
C ASN A 495 4.43 56.27 -22.18
N GLY A 496 5.37 55.75 -21.38
CA GLY A 496 6.45 56.48 -20.69
C GLY A 496 6.64 55.96 -19.26
N GLN A 497 7.81 55.55 -18.77
CA GLN A 497 9.20 55.61 -19.21
C GLN A 497 9.98 54.49 -18.50
#